data_AF-A0A1V9YK17-F1
#
_entry.id   AF-A0A1V9YK17-F1
#
_cell.length_a   1.000
_cell.length_b   1.000
_cell.length_c   1.000
_cell.angle_alpha   90.00
_cell.angle_beta   90.00
_cell.angle_gamma   90.00
#
_symmetry.space_group_name_H-M   'P 1'
#
loop_
_entity.id
_entity.type
_entity.pdbx_description
1 polymer ?
#
loop_
_entity_poly.entity_id
_entity_poly.type
_entity_poly.pdbx_seq_one_letter_code
_entity_poly.pdbx_strand_id
1 'polypeptide(L)'
;MADDGVASLSAFLSTTTDFAPAVCGRAQKRRLYPTPKEELDYLRAKHRDLSQRLATLQAQRHMVTEDGSWKTRARDMTIGAQMAVCENERLKAMLQDQMHLVNSLKRALSKRPKLAQFQALVTDTLWRQAILGTTQRHEDLERLMQLQYEKLGSTWIREGLADAMDNGAALKTAQVGSALGEETMELCFARGAVVSLPFRVLANLLWDQTTTDGVDFEILHSFTSDLVYLRAVQSLPDPEMPALEVRLVGRRWSEPDRTVFAWRTVVEDKLIPHDANHVVEKRVSWMTISRRTDEECYIAVHSKVSTPIFPDALRSKQPTVGTLTELMLKLHHDNTTKYTGLVGQAIRAKMAERGTADGRRVSTTTGSPAVVREDLATFAAGCFWSVQLNFQRVPGVLESHVGYINGTEANPTYVKVCTGETGHAEAVQIKFDPSVISYDALLDKFWSIHDPTTINQQKNDVGTQYRSGIYYHSETQKALAIASKSKAQPNFQRPIVTEIAPAQIFFVAEEYHQRYLEKGGQCARKGSTDTIRCYG
;
A
#
# COMPACT_ATOMS: atom_id res chain seq x y z
N MET A 1 -20.19 -2.91 -30.00
CA MET A 1 -20.14 -1.48 -30.41
C MET A 1 -18.66 -1.12 -30.47
N ALA A 2 -17.95 -1.57 -31.50
CA ALA A 2 -17.79 -0.89 -32.80
C ALA A 2 -16.92 0.38 -32.70
N ASP A 3 -15.61 0.17 -32.70
CA ASP A 3 -14.66 0.60 -33.76
C ASP A 3 -14.88 1.95 -34.48
N ASP A 4 -15.33 3.00 -33.78
CA ASP A 4 -15.58 4.33 -34.38
C ASP A 4 -14.39 5.31 -34.33
N GLY A 5 -13.22 4.89 -33.85
CA GLY A 5 -12.05 5.77 -33.70
C GLY A 5 -11.17 5.94 -34.95
N VAL A 6 -11.10 4.91 -35.80
CA VAL A 6 -10.17 4.88 -36.96
C VAL A 6 -10.82 5.42 -38.24
N ALA A 7 -12.15 5.29 -38.36
CA ALA A 7 -12.91 5.79 -39.50
C ALA A 7 -12.96 7.33 -39.58
N SER A 8 -12.86 8.03 -38.44
CA SER A 8 -12.91 9.50 -38.39
C SER A 8 -11.60 10.17 -38.87
N LEU A 9 -10.45 9.56 -38.58
CA LEU A 9 -9.13 10.08 -39.00
C LEU A 9 -8.86 9.87 -40.50
N SER A 10 -9.29 8.74 -41.05
CA SER A 10 -9.17 8.48 -42.50
C SER A 10 -10.11 9.36 -43.32
N ALA A 11 -11.31 9.67 -42.80
CA ALA A 11 -12.24 10.60 -43.43
C ALA A 11 -11.69 12.04 -43.41
N PHE A 12 -11.09 12.48 -42.30
CA PHE A 12 -10.48 13.81 -42.18
C PHE A 12 -9.29 14.00 -43.13
N LEU A 13 -8.36 13.04 -43.20
CA LEU A 13 -7.21 13.10 -44.11
C LEU A 13 -7.59 13.04 -45.60
N SER A 14 -8.74 12.44 -45.93
CA SER A 14 -9.27 12.42 -47.30
C SER A 14 -9.86 13.77 -47.76
N THR A 15 -10.13 14.69 -46.82
CA THR A 15 -10.71 16.01 -47.10
C THR A 15 -9.68 17.16 -47.17
N THR A 16 -8.43 16.90 -46.81
CA THR A 16 -7.35 17.90 -46.87
C THR A 16 -6.72 17.90 -48.26
N THR A 17 -7.16 18.81 -49.12
CA THR A 17 -6.72 18.93 -50.53
C THR A 17 -5.30 19.47 -50.72
N ASP A 18 -4.55 19.75 -49.65
CA ASP A 18 -3.22 20.38 -49.73
C ASP A 18 -2.10 19.41 -50.16
N PHE A 19 -2.39 18.10 -50.29
CA PHE A 19 -1.40 17.08 -50.69
C PHE A 19 -1.88 16.11 -51.79
N ALA A 20 -2.90 16.48 -52.58
CA ALA A 20 -3.24 15.72 -53.78
C ALA A 20 -2.21 15.98 -54.88
N PRO A 21 -1.74 14.95 -55.63
CA PRO A 21 -0.89 15.18 -56.80
C PRO A 21 -1.66 16.08 -57.77
N ALA A 22 -0.99 17.09 -58.33
CA ALA A 22 -1.59 18.01 -59.28
C ALA A 22 -2.26 17.22 -60.41
N VAL A 23 -3.59 17.08 -60.34
CA VAL A 23 -4.38 16.56 -61.44
C VAL A 23 -4.22 17.60 -62.53
N CYS A 24 -3.47 17.25 -63.58
CA CYS A 24 -3.38 17.99 -64.81
C CYS A 24 -4.76 17.95 -65.47
N GLY A 25 -5.68 18.76 -64.94
CA GLY A 25 -7.03 18.94 -65.44
C GLY A 25 -6.93 19.65 -66.77
N ARG A 26 -7.19 18.88 -67.83
CA ARG A 26 -7.42 19.32 -69.22
C ARG A 26 -7.83 20.79 -69.27
N ALA A 27 -7.04 21.60 -69.96
CA ALA A 27 -7.39 22.97 -70.31
C ALA A 27 -8.86 22.99 -70.76
N GLN A 28 -9.73 23.59 -69.95
CA GLN A 28 -11.11 23.83 -70.35
C GLN A 28 -11.02 24.67 -71.62
N LYS A 29 -11.42 24.07 -72.75
CA LYS A 29 -11.53 24.76 -74.03
C LYS A 29 -12.26 26.07 -73.76
N ARG A 30 -11.57 27.21 -73.93
CA ARG A 30 -12.20 28.52 -73.94
C ARG A 30 -13.31 28.44 -74.97
N ARG A 31 -14.57 28.44 -74.51
CA ARG A 31 -15.72 28.57 -75.40
C ARG A 31 -15.58 29.96 -76.02
N LEU A 32 -15.14 29.99 -77.28
CA LEU A 32 -15.03 31.20 -78.08
C LEU A 32 -16.45 31.73 -78.28
N TYR A 33 -16.75 32.86 -77.64
CA TYR A 33 -17.99 33.59 -77.93
C TYR A 33 -17.83 34.19 -79.33
N PRO A 34 -18.74 33.90 -80.27
CA PRO A 34 -18.53 34.21 -81.69
C PRO A 34 -18.62 35.70 -82.02
N THR A 35 -19.09 36.57 -81.09
CA THR A 35 -19.16 38.02 -81.34
C THR A 35 -18.63 38.86 -80.16
N PRO A 36 -17.95 40.00 -80.41
CA PRO A 36 -17.38 40.85 -79.36
C PRO A 36 -18.41 41.40 -78.37
N LYS A 37 -19.68 41.55 -78.81
CA LYS A 37 -20.77 42.05 -77.98
C LYS A 37 -21.19 41.04 -76.91
N GLU A 38 -21.29 39.76 -77.29
CA GLU A 38 -21.60 38.67 -76.37
C GLU A 38 -20.48 38.45 -75.35
N GLU A 39 -19.23 38.63 -75.77
CA GLU A 39 -18.07 38.58 -74.86
C GLU A 39 -18.09 39.73 -73.86
N LEU A 40 -18.42 40.95 -74.29
CA LEU A 40 -18.59 42.11 -73.41
C LEU A 40 -19.72 41.91 -72.40
N ASP A 41 -20.86 41.35 -72.83
CA ASP A 41 -21.99 41.11 -71.94
C ASP A 41 -21.69 40.00 -70.93
N TYR A 42 -20.98 38.94 -71.34
CA TYR A 42 -20.46 37.92 -70.44
C TYR A 42 -19.47 38.49 -69.43
N LEU A 43 -18.51 39.30 -69.87
CA LEU A 43 -17.51 39.92 -69.00
C LEU A 43 -18.17 40.87 -68.00
N ARG A 44 -19.19 41.63 -68.39
CA ARG A 44 -19.98 42.48 -67.49
C ARG A 44 -20.80 41.67 -66.48
N ALA A 45 -21.39 40.56 -66.89
CA ALA A 45 -22.12 39.67 -66.00
C ALA A 45 -21.16 39.01 -64.98
N LYS A 46 -20.00 38.55 -65.44
CA LYS A 46 -18.96 37.95 -64.60
C LYS A 46 -18.33 38.96 -63.66
N HIS A 47 -18.12 40.19 -64.11
CA HIS A 47 -17.67 41.28 -63.25
C HIS A 47 -18.69 41.53 -62.13
N ARG A 48 -19.99 41.57 -62.45
CA ARG A 48 -21.03 41.72 -61.43
C ARG A 48 -21.03 40.58 -60.41
N ASP A 49 -20.99 39.32 -60.85
CA ASP A 49 -20.91 38.14 -59.95
C ASP A 49 -19.66 38.19 -59.07
N LEU A 50 -18.49 38.47 -59.65
CA LEU A 50 -17.24 38.57 -58.90
C LEU A 50 -17.24 39.75 -57.92
N SER A 51 -17.79 40.90 -58.30
CA SER A 51 -17.94 42.05 -57.40
C SER A 51 -18.87 41.73 -56.23
N GLN A 52 -19.96 40.99 -56.48
CA GLN A 52 -20.91 40.61 -55.43
C GLN A 52 -20.28 39.59 -54.46
N ARG A 53 -19.53 38.60 -54.99
CA ARG A 53 -18.75 37.66 -54.16
C ARG A 53 -17.68 38.38 -53.34
N LEU A 54 -16.98 39.35 -53.94
CA LEU A 54 -15.98 40.16 -53.26
C LEU A 54 -16.60 40.98 -52.12
N ALA A 55 -17.77 41.60 -52.33
CA ALA A 55 -18.49 42.30 -51.27
C ALA A 55 -18.91 41.36 -50.13
N THR A 56 -19.37 40.14 -50.46
CA THR A 56 -19.75 39.13 -49.46
C THR A 56 -18.55 38.67 -48.62
N LEU A 57 -17.39 38.43 -49.27
CA LEU A 57 -16.14 38.07 -48.61
C LEU A 57 -15.56 39.22 -47.77
N GLN A 58 -15.67 40.47 -48.25
CA GLN A 58 -15.25 41.64 -47.48
C GLN A 58 -16.13 41.86 -46.24
N ALA A 59 -17.44 41.62 -46.34
CA ALA A 59 -18.35 41.63 -45.20
C ALA A 59 -18.00 40.53 -44.18
N GLN A 60 -17.64 39.32 -44.62
CA GLN A 60 -17.15 38.26 -43.74
C GLN A 60 -15.78 38.59 -43.11
N ARG A 61 -14.89 39.26 -43.84
CA ARG A 61 -13.57 39.67 -43.34
C ARG A 61 -13.66 40.73 -42.22
N HIS A 62 -14.73 41.53 -42.17
CA HIS A 62 -14.98 42.46 -41.06
C HIS A 62 -15.54 41.80 -39.79
N MET A 63 -15.93 40.53 -39.82
CA MET A 63 -16.29 39.77 -38.59
C MET A 63 -15.10 39.06 -37.95
N VAL A 64 -13.91 39.10 -38.56
CA VAL A 64 -12.68 38.46 -38.05
C VAL A 64 -11.60 39.51 -37.79
N THR A 65 -11.96 40.53 -37.00
CA THR A 65 -11.01 41.49 -36.43
C THR A 65 -11.21 41.58 -34.93
N GLU A 66 -10.92 40.47 -34.24
CA GLU A 66 -10.39 40.51 -32.88
C GLU A 66 -9.07 39.72 -32.91
N ASP A 67 -8.03 40.26 -32.28
CA ASP A 67 -6.70 39.66 -32.16
C ASP A 67 -6.81 38.22 -31.60
N GLY A 68 -6.86 37.25 -32.50
CA GLY A 68 -7.27 35.89 -32.18
C GLY A 68 -6.24 35.19 -31.31
N SER A 69 -6.72 34.51 -30.27
CA SER A 69 -5.94 33.65 -29.36
C SER A 69 -4.97 32.68 -30.06
N TRP A 70 -5.21 32.37 -31.34
CA TRP A 70 -4.33 31.60 -32.22
C TRP A 70 -2.97 32.25 -32.49
N LYS A 71 -2.89 33.59 -32.62
CA LYS A 71 -1.61 34.28 -32.82
C LYS A 71 -0.76 34.23 -31.54
N THR A 72 -1.40 34.33 -30.38
CA THR A 72 -0.75 34.13 -29.08
C THR A 72 -0.32 32.68 -28.90
N ARG A 73 -1.20 31.71 -29.17
CA ARG A 73 -0.86 30.28 -29.14
C ARG A 73 0.28 29.90 -30.08
N ALA A 74 0.34 30.46 -31.29
CA ALA A 74 1.43 30.19 -32.22
C ALA A 74 2.78 30.72 -31.69
N ARG A 75 2.77 31.89 -31.03
CA ARG A 75 3.95 32.45 -30.34
C ARG A 75 4.36 31.58 -29.16
N ASP A 76 3.41 31.17 -28.33
CA ASP A 76 3.65 30.33 -27.16
C ASP A 76 4.20 28.94 -27.56
N MET A 77 3.67 28.34 -28.63
CA MET A 77 4.20 27.09 -29.18
C MET A 77 5.62 27.23 -29.72
N THR A 78 5.93 28.36 -30.37
CA THR A 78 7.29 28.63 -30.87
C THR A 78 8.27 28.80 -29.73
N ILE A 79 7.89 29.53 -28.68
CA ILE A 79 8.68 29.72 -27.46
C ILE A 79 8.87 28.38 -26.74
N GLY A 80 7.80 27.60 -26.58
CA GLY A 80 7.83 26.27 -25.96
C GLY A 80 8.77 25.30 -26.69
N ALA A 81 8.74 25.29 -28.02
CA ALA A 81 9.64 24.47 -28.83
C ALA A 81 11.11 24.89 -28.66
N GLN A 82 11.40 26.19 -28.64
CA GLN A 82 12.77 26.69 -28.41
C GLN A 82 13.28 26.33 -27.01
N MET A 83 12.45 26.47 -25.98
CA MET A 83 12.83 26.06 -24.61
C MET A 83 13.11 24.56 -24.53
N ALA A 84 12.29 23.72 -25.18
CA ALA A 84 12.49 22.28 -25.20
C ALA A 84 13.78 21.87 -25.92
N VAL A 85 14.17 22.58 -26.99
CA VAL A 85 15.45 22.34 -27.67
C VAL A 85 16.63 22.71 -26.76
N CYS A 86 16.57 23.88 -26.12
CA CYS A 86 17.61 24.34 -25.21
C CYS A 86 17.78 23.41 -24.00
N GLU A 87 16.68 22.94 -23.41
CA GLU A 87 16.72 21.99 -22.30
C GLU A 87 17.27 20.63 -22.73
N ASN A 88 16.92 20.15 -23.93
CA ASN A 88 17.51 18.92 -24.48
C ASN A 88 19.02 19.04 -24.70
N GLU A 89 19.51 20.20 -25.14
CA GLU A 89 20.95 20.45 -25.25
C GLU A 89 21.62 20.46 -23.87
N ARG A 90 21.00 21.10 -22.87
CA ARG A 90 21.49 21.09 -21.47
C ARG A 90 21.57 19.67 -20.91
N LEU A 91 20.54 18.86 -21.10
CA LEU A 91 20.50 17.46 -20.64
C LEU A 91 21.56 16.61 -21.34
N LYS A 92 21.77 16.79 -22.64
CA LYS A 92 22.85 16.11 -23.38
C LYS A 92 24.23 16.48 -22.84
N ALA A 93 24.47 17.75 -22.52
CA ALA A 93 25.71 18.20 -21.91
C ALA A 93 25.94 17.56 -20.53
N MET A 94 24.92 17.56 -19.66
CA MET A 94 24.99 16.88 -18.35
C MET A 94 25.30 15.39 -18.48
N LEU A 95 24.70 14.71 -19.46
CA LEU A 95 24.91 13.29 -19.69
C LEU A 95 26.34 13.00 -20.20
N GLN A 96 26.89 13.89 -21.04
CA GLN A 96 28.30 13.84 -21.44
C GLN A 96 29.25 14.04 -20.26
N ASP A 97 28.97 14.98 -19.36
CA ASP A 97 29.76 15.22 -18.14
C ASP A 97 29.73 14.00 -17.21
N GLN A 98 28.55 13.38 -17.02
CA GLN A 98 28.43 12.16 -16.24
C GLN A 98 29.20 10.99 -16.88
N MET A 99 29.13 10.83 -18.21
CA MET A 99 29.94 9.85 -18.92
C MET A 99 31.43 10.11 -18.75
N HIS A 100 31.86 11.38 -18.77
CA HIS A 100 33.25 11.74 -18.54
C HIS A 100 33.71 11.40 -17.11
N LEU A 101 32.87 11.65 -16.10
CA LEU A 101 33.13 11.29 -14.71
C LEU A 101 33.24 9.76 -14.55
N VAL A 102 32.29 9.00 -15.10
CA VAL A 102 32.31 7.53 -15.06
C VAL A 102 33.56 6.98 -15.75
N ASN A 103 33.95 7.53 -16.90
CA ASN A 103 35.16 7.12 -17.59
C ASN A 103 36.44 7.48 -16.82
N SER A 104 36.45 8.63 -16.15
CA SER A 104 37.56 9.05 -15.28
C SER A 104 37.68 8.15 -14.05
N LEU A 105 36.56 7.80 -13.42
CA LEU A 105 36.50 6.83 -12.32
C LEU A 105 36.93 5.44 -12.78
N LYS A 106 36.47 4.97 -13.95
CA LYS A 106 36.94 3.71 -14.54
C LYS A 106 38.44 3.70 -14.76
N ARG A 107 39.03 4.80 -15.27
CA ARG A 107 40.48 4.94 -15.44
C ARG A 107 41.23 4.96 -14.10
N ALA A 108 40.67 5.61 -13.08
CA ALA A 108 41.23 5.64 -11.73
C ALA A 108 41.19 4.25 -11.07
N LEU A 109 40.10 3.51 -11.26
CA LEU A 109 39.95 2.14 -10.74
C LEU A 109 40.79 1.13 -11.53
N SER A 110 40.99 1.32 -12.84
CA SER A 110 41.84 0.46 -13.67
C SER A 110 43.33 0.68 -13.41
N LYS A 111 43.73 1.93 -13.11
CA LYS A 111 45.06 2.23 -12.56
C LYS A 111 45.04 1.92 -11.06
N ARG A 112 44.97 0.64 -10.69
CA ARG A 112 45.10 0.21 -9.28
C ARG A 112 46.34 0.89 -8.67
N PRO A 113 46.23 1.88 -7.77
CA PRO A 113 47.36 2.17 -6.93
C PRO A 113 47.60 0.88 -6.14
N LYS A 114 48.85 0.43 -6.02
CA LYS A 114 49.20 -0.63 -5.09
C LYS A 114 48.94 -0.10 -3.67
N LEU A 115 47.68 -0.07 -3.26
CA LEU A 115 47.33 -0.02 -1.86
C LEU A 115 47.99 -1.25 -1.25
N ALA A 116 48.87 -1.02 -0.29
CA ALA A 116 49.55 -2.08 0.43
C ALA A 116 48.51 -3.15 0.78
N GLN A 117 48.72 -4.37 0.31
CA GLN A 117 47.96 -5.52 0.80
C GLN A 117 48.34 -5.67 2.27
N PHE A 118 47.54 -5.07 3.14
CA PHE A 118 47.61 -5.30 4.58
C PHE A 118 47.17 -6.75 4.83
N GLN A 119 48.13 -7.66 4.79
CA GLN A 119 47.95 -9.08 5.07
C GLN A 119 47.65 -9.36 6.58
N ALA A 120 47.44 -8.32 7.38
CA ALA A 120 47.33 -8.38 8.84
C ALA A 120 45.92 -8.10 9.43
N LEU A 121 44.87 -7.92 8.62
CA LEU A 121 43.54 -7.47 9.11
C LEU A 121 42.35 -8.38 8.72
N VAL A 122 42.60 -9.59 8.18
CA VAL A 122 41.51 -10.46 7.70
C VAL A 122 40.63 -10.96 8.83
N THR A 123 41.16 -11.19 10.04
CA THR A 123 40.37 -11.59 11.22
C THR A 123 39.60 -10.44 11.87
N ASP A 124 40.18 -9.24 11.96
CA ASP A 124 39.57 -8.05 12.61
C ASP A 124 38.49 -7.37 11.73
N THR A 125 38.16 -7.96 10.58
CA THR A 125 37.14 -7.45 9.64
C THR A 125 36.02 -8.45 9.34
N LEU A 126 36.09 -9.70 9.82
CA LEU A 126 35.06 -10.72 9.60
C LEU A 126 33.70 -10.31 10.17
N TRP A 127 33.70 -9.71 11.36
CA TRP A 127 32.48 -9.23 12.02
C TRP A 127 31.72 -8.23 11.13
N ARG A 128 32.39 -7.42 10.28
CA ARG A 128 31.71 -6.48 9.37
C ARG A 128 30.85 -7.20 8.33
N GLN A 129 31.28 -8.39 7.92
CA GLN A 129 30.55 -9.29 7.01
C GLN A 129 29.54 -10.16 7.76
N ALA A 130 29.36 -9.94 9.07
CA ALA A 130 28.56 -10.77 9.96
C ALA A 130 29.03 -12.24 9.99
N ILE A 131 30.34 -12.46 9.88
CA ILE A 131 30.98 -13.76 10.08
C ILE A 131 31.56 -13.78 11.49
N LEU A 132 31.11 -14.75 12.31
CA LEU A 132 31.49 -14.88 13.71
C LEU A 132 32.58 -15.93 13.87
N GLY A 133 33.70 -15.52 14.48
CA GLY A 133 34.83 -16.40 14.77
C GLY A 133 34.62 -17.30 15.98
N THR A 134 35.67 -18.03 16.35
CA THR A 134 35.71 -18.87 17.56
C THR A 134 36.15 -18.08 18.81
N THR A 135 36.91 -17.00 18.64
CA THR A 135 37.44 -16.14 19.71
C THR A 135 36.80 -14.75 19.68
N GLN A 136 36.81 -14.02 20.81
CA GLN A 136 36.32 -12.62 20.92
C GLN A 136 34.87 -12.38 20.44
N ARG A 137 34.04 -13.43 20.47
CA ARG A 137 32.67 -13.41 19.95
C ARG A 137 31.81 -12.28 20.52
N HIS A 138 31.94 -12.00 21.82
CA HIS A 138 31.21 -10.92 22.48
C HIS A 138 31.55 -9.54 21.89
N GLU A 139 32.84 -9.23 21.76
CA GLU A 139 33.33 -7.94 21.24
C GLU A 139 32.97 -7.76 19.76
N ASP A 140 33.10 -8.82 18.96
CA ASP A 140 32.74 -8.82 17.55
C ASP A 140 31.24 -8.54 17.35
N LEU A 141 30.39 -9.16 18.17
CA LEU A 141 28.95 -8.92 18.14
C LEU A 141 28.58 -7.51 18.62
N GLU A 142 29.20 -6.99 19.68
CA GLU A 142 28.98 -5.60 20.11
C GLU A 142 29.37 -4.61 18.99
N ARG A 143 30.53 -4.79 18.34
CA ARG A 143 30.95 -3.94 17.21
C ARG A 143 29.98 -4.05 16.02
N LEU A 144 29.52 -5.25 15.71
CA LEU A 144 28.55 -5.51 14.66
C LEU A 144 27.22 -4.76 14.92
N MET A 145 26.74 -4.81 16.15
CA MET A 145 25.49 -4.19 16.56
C MET A 145 25.62 -2.67 16.69
N GLN A 146 26.76 -2.16 17.15
CA GLN A 146 27.05 -0.72 17.16
C GLN A 146 27.03 -0.13 15.74
N LEU A 147 27.67 -0.79 14.77
CA LEU A 147 27.63 -0.37 13.36
C LEU A 147 26.20 -0.36 12.80
N GLN A 148 25.34 -1.27 13.27
CA GLN A 148 23.94 -1.28 12.89
C GLN A 148 23.15 -0.14 13.53
N TYR A 149 23.41 0.16 14.80
CA TYR A 149 22.79 1.26 15.52
C TYR A 149 23.08 2.62 14.84
N GLU A 150 24.32 2.84 14.39
CA GLU A 150 24.71 4.06 13.66
C GLU A 150 23.89 4.30 12.37
N LYS A 151 23.37 3.24 11.76
CA LYS A 151 22.53 3.33 10.54
C LYS A 151 21.07 3.67 10.84
N LEU A 152 20.63 3.62 12.11
CA LEU A 152 19.25 3.83 12.53
C LEU A 152 18.69 5.15 11.98
N GLY A 153 19.37 6.27 12.25
CA GLY A 153 18.86 7.61 11.88
C GLY A 153 18.66 7.77 10.37
N SER A 154 19.67 7.39 9.57
CA SER A 154 19.56 7.46 8.10
C SER A 154 18.48 6.55 7.53
N THR A 155 18.22 5.41 8.18
CA THR A 155 17.16 4.48 7.81
C THR A 155 15.78 5.06 8.16
N TRP A 156 15.63 5.67 9.34
CA TRP A 156 14.36 6.29 9.76
C TRP A 156 13.94 7.42 8.83
N ILE A 157 14.89 8.24 8.38
CA ILE A 157 14.64 9.32 7.43
C ILE A 157 14.23 8.76 6.06
N ARG A 158 14.99 7.79 5.54
CA ARG A 158 14.74 7.20 4.22
C ARG A 158 13.35 6.58 4.11
N GLU A 159 12.91 5.91 5.15
CA GLU A 159 11.65 5.17 5.17
C GLU A 159 10.47 6.02 5.68
N GLY A 160 10.68 7.30 5.96
CA GLY A 160 9.63 8.21 6.48
C GLY A 160 9.18 7.92 7.91
N LEU A 161 9.91 7.09 8.65
CA LEU A 161 9.61 6.75 10.05
C LEU A 161 9.87 7.91 11.01
N ALA A 162 10.83 8.79 10.69
CA ALA A 162 11.09 10.00 11.46
C ALA A 162 9.86 10.93 11.45
N ASP A 163 9.36 11.25 10.25
CA ASP A 163 8.18 12.12 10.09
C ASP A 163 6.91 11.49 10.67
N ALA A 164 6.73 10.18 10.49
CA ALA A 164 5.59 9.46 11.05
C ALA A 164 5.60 9.48 12.59
N MET A 165 6.77 9.33 13.20
CA MET A 165 6.95 9.41 14.66
C MET A 165 6.61 10.80 15.19
N ASP A 166 7.13 11.85 14.56
CA ASP A 166 6.91 13.23 14.98
C ASP A 166 5.42 13.60 14.91
N ASN A 167 4.75 13.20 13.82
CA ASN A 167 3.33 13.47 13.61
C ASN A 167 2.41 12.49 14.39
N GLY A 168 2.95 11.40 14.95
CA GLY A 168 2.16 10.33 15.55
C GLY A 168 1.28 9.58 14.55
N ALA A 169 1.61 9.65 13.26
CA ALA A 169 0.87 9.00 12.20
C ALA A 169 1.16 7.50 12.18
N ALA A 170 0.15 6.69 11.85
CA ALA A 170 0.39 5.29 11.55
C ALA A 170 1.11 5.17 10.20
N LEU A 171 2.20 4.40 10.17
CA LEU A 171 2.93 4.06 8.94
C LEU A 171 2.87 2.56 8.72
N LYS A 172 2.63 2.12 7.49
CA LYS A 172 2.79 0.73 7.06
C LYS A 172 3.23 0.70 5.60
N THR A 173 4.48 0.36 5.37
CA THR A 173 5.07 0.24 4.03
C THR A 173 5.72 -1.12 3.87
N ALA A 174 5.61 -1.67 2.65
CA ALA A 174 6.34 -2.84 2.20
C ALA A 174 6.83 -2.54 0.78
N GLN A 175 8.14 -2.63 0.57
CA GLN A 175 8.79 -2.30 -0.70
C GLN A 175 9.72 -3.43 -1.11
N VAL A 176 9.76 -3.71 -2.40
CA VAL A 176 10.73 -4.62 -3.01
C VAL A 176 11.74 -3.77 -3.75
N GLY A 177 13.00 -3.85 -3.34
CA GLY A 177 14.13 -3.19 -3.98
C GLY A 177 15.13 -4.20 -4.55
N SER A 178 16.02 -3.70 -5.39
CA SER A 178 17.22 -4.42 -5.82
C SER A 178 18.44 -3.69 -5.26
N ALA A 179 19.39 -4.42 -4.69
CA ALA A 179 20.63 -3.83 -4.19
C ALA A 179 21.46 -3.32 -5.38
N LEU A 180 21.95 -2.08 -5.30
CA LEU A 180 22.82 -1.49 -6.34
C LEU A 180 24.08 -2.34 -6.56
N GLY A 181 24.11 -3.11 -7.66
CA GLY A 181 25.27 -3.88 -8.10
C GLY A 181 25.30 -5.36 -7.73
N GLU A 182 24.27 -5.89 -7.07
CA GLU A 182 24.11 -7.33 -6.80
C GLU A 182 22.76 -7.82 -7.38
N GLU A 183 22.68 -9.06 -7.88
CA GLU A 183 21.41 -9.71 -8.25
C GLU A 183 20.58 -10.12 -7.01
N THR A 184 20.70 -9.38 -5.91
CA THR A 184 20.04 -9.66 -4.65
C THR A 184 18.80 -8.77 -4.51
N MET A 185 17.65 -9.42 -4.31
CA MET A 185 16.40 -8.75 -4.02
C MET A 185 16.34 -8.43 -2.53
N GLU A 186 15.76 -7.28 -2.20
CA GLU A 186 15.62 -6.79 -0.84
C GLU A 186 14.17 -6.43 -0.55
N LEU A 187 13.63 -7.03 0.50
CA LEU A 187 12.31 -6.74 1.03
C LEU A 187 12.47 -5.79 2.22
N CYS A 188 11.95 -4.58 2.07
CA CYS A 188 11.96 -3.56 3.13
C CYS A 188 10.55 -3.39 3.68
N PHE A 189 10.44 -3.39 5.00
CA PHE A 189 9.19 -3.21 5.72
C PHE A 189 9.39 -2.10 6.75
N ALA A 190 8.53 -1.08 6.73
CA ALA A 190 8.51 -0.07 7.76
C ALA A 190 7.11 0.02 8.38
N ARG A 191 7.06 0.12 9.70
CA ARG A 191 5.80 0.27 10.43
C ARG A 191 5.96 1.23 11.59
N GLY A 192 4.95 2.04 11.85
CA GLY A 192 4.91 2.99 12.95
C GLY A 192 3.50 3.11 13.51
N ALA A 193 3.36 3.20 14.83
CA ALA A 193 2.07 3.41 15.48
C ALA A 193 2.23 3.98 16.91
N VAL A 194 1.20 4.68 17.38
CA VAL A 194 1.06 5.05 18.79
C VAL A 194 0.49 3.85 19.56
N VAL A 195 1.03 3.62 20.75
CA VAL A 195 0.58 2.58 21.69
C VAL A 195 0.33 3.23 23.05
N SER A 196 -0.84 2.98 23.62
CA SER A 196 -1.25 3.49 24.94
C SER A 196 -0.63 2.66 26.08
N LEU A 197 0.70 2.60 26.12
CA LEU A 197 1.48 2.11 27.24
C LEU A 197 2.68 3.02 27.49
N PRO A 198 3.15 3.13 28.75
CA PRO A 198 4.43 3.75 29.04
C PRO A 198 5.55 3.05 28.26
N PHE A 199 6.42 3.83 27.61
CA PHE A 199 7.42 3.31 26.67
C PHE A 199 8.34 2.24 27.29
N ARG A 200 8.74 2.39 28.56
CA ARG A 200 9.59 1.42 29.28
C ARG A 200 8.89 0.09 29.53
N VAL A 201 7.58 0.13 29.80
CA VAL A 201 6.78 -1.07 30.04
C VAL A 201 6.67 -1.87 28.76
N LEU A 202 6.32 -1.20 27.65
CA LEU A 202 6.27 -1.85 26.34
C LEU A 202 7.65 -2.39 25.94
N ALA A 203 8.70 -1.60 26.13
CA ALA A 203 10.06 -2.02 25.80
C ALA A 203 10.50 -3.28 26.56
N ASN A 204 10.32 -3.34 27.87
CA ASN A 204 10.69 -4.53 28.64
C ASN A 204 9.89 -5.75 28.19
N LEU A 205 8.59 -5.60 28.00
CA LEU A 205 7.74 -6.70 27.56
C LEU A 205 8.17 -7.26 26.19
N LEU A 206 8.44 -6.39 25.23
CA LEU A 206 8.85 -6.82 23.89
C LEU A 206 10.25 -7.42 23.89
N TRP A 207 11.16 -6.89 24.72
CA TRP A 207 12.47 -7.48 24.89
C TRP A 207 12.36 -8.89 25.50
N ASP A 208 11.58 -9.05 26.57
CA ASP A 208 11.41 -10.35 27.22
C ASP A 208 10.77 -11.38 26.27
N GLN A 209 9.75 -10.99 25.50
CA GLN A 209 9.14 -11.87 24.50
C GLN A 209 10.09 -12.31 23.38
N THR A 210 11.07 -11.47 23.03
CA THR A 210 12.03 -11.76 21.96
C THR A 210 13.31 -12.45 22.47
N THR A 211 13.48 -12.52 23.80
CA THR A 211 14.70 -13.01 24.46
C THR A 211 14.44 -14.06 25.53
N THR A 212 13.23 -14.63 25.58
CA THR A 212 12.89 -15.81 26.37
C THR A 212 12.78 -17.01 25.44
N ASP A 213 13.28 -18.18 25.85
CA ASP A 213 13.11 -19.41 25.09
C ASP A 213 11.63 -19.66 24.81
N GLY A 214 11.29 -19.81 23.54
CA GLY A 214 9.92 -19.91 23.08
C GLY A 214 9.79 -20.82 21.87
N VAL A 215 8.58 -20.92 21.32
CA VAL A 215 8.30 -21.79 20.16
C VAL A 215 9.06 -21.33 18.91
N ASP A 216 9.32 -20.02 18.78
CA ASP A 216 9.90 -19.42 17.58
C ASP A 216 11.42 -19.16 17.66
N PHE A 217 12.01 -19.09 18.87
CA PHE A 217 13.44 -18.77 19.07
C PHE A 217 14.08 -19.64 20.16
N GLU A 218 15.26 -20.15 19.88
CA GLU A 218 16.17 -20.85 20.80
C GLU A 218 17.33 -19.92 21.15
N ILE A 219 17.57 -19.66 22.45
CA ILE A 219 18.70 -18.84 22.88
C ILE A 219 19.98 -19.69 22.85
N LEU A 220 20.89 -19.37 21.92
CA LEU A 220 22.19 -20.02 21.84
C LEU A 220 23.15 -19.50 22.92
N HIS A 221 23.13 -18.18 23.15
CA HIS A 221 23.96 -17.55 24.16
C HIS A 221 23.40 -16.20 24.59
N SER A 222 23.36 -15.94 25.90
CA SER A 222 23.11 -14.61 26.46
C SER A 222 24.43 -14.05 26.98
N PHE A 223 24.96 -13.03 26.29
CA PHE A 223 26.22 -12.39 26.69
C PHE A 223 26.00 -11.38 27.82
N THR A 224 24.92 -10.60 27.71
CA THR A 224 24.47 -9.63 28.71
C THR A 224 22.94 -9.60 28.70
N SER A 225 22.33 -8.91 29.66
CA SER A 225 20.88 -8.66 29.67
C SER A 225 20.37 -7.92 28.43
N ASP A 226 21.27 -7.27 27.69
CA ASP A 226 20.94 -6.44 26.54
C ASP A 226 21.55 -6.94 25.22
N LEU A 227 22.29 -8.07 25.23
CA LEU A 227 22.90 -8.69 24.05
C LEU A 227 22.68 -10.20 24.08
N VAL A 228 21.89 -10.69 23.13
CA VAL A 228 21.55 -12.11 22.98
C VAL A 228 21.88 -12.63 21.60
N TYR A 229 22.22 -13.91 21.53
CA TYR A 229 22.44 -14.64 20.29
C TYR A 229 21.46 -15.81 20.22
N LEU A 230 20.64 -15.80 19.18
CA LEU A 230 19.45 -16.63 19.03
C LEU A 230 19.54 -17.46 17.75
N ARG A 231 18.81 -18.58 17.74
CA ARG A 231 18.49 -19.37 16.56
C ARG A 231 16.99 -19.35 16.34
N ALA A 232 16.56 -19.24 15.08
CA ALA A 232 15.21 -19.64 14.70
C ALA A 232 15.25 -20.46 13.42
N VAL A 233 14.33 -21.42 13.31
CA VAL A 233 14.10 -22.23 12.12
C VAL A 233 12.63 -22.11 11.75
N GLN A 234 12.35 -21.71 10.51
CA GLN A 234 11.00 -21.49 10.02
C GLN A 234 10.79 -22.31 8.75
N SER A 235 9.69 -23.04 8.69
CA SER A 235 9.27 -23.69 7.45
C SER A 235 8.77 -22.62 6.48
N LEU A 236 9.25 -22.68 5.24
CA LEU A 236 8.68 -21.87 4.17
C LEU A 236 7.26 -22.39 3.84
N PRO A 237 6.37 -21.53 3.30
CA PRO A 237 5.00 -21.94 2.95
C PRO A 237 4.91 -23.09 1.94
N ASP A 238 5.99 -23.32 1.18
CA ASP A 238 6.13 -24.47 0.28
C ASP A 238 6.81 -25.63 1.02
N PRO A 239 6.14 -26.80 1.19
CA PRO A 239 6.71 -27.96 1.86
C PRO A 239 7.93 -28.58 1.17
N GLU A 240 8.13 -28.35 -0.13
CA GLU A 240 9.28 -28.89 -0.88
C GLU A 240 10.55 -28.06 -0.66
N MET A 241 10.38 -26.84 -0.17
CA MET A 241 11.49 -25.92 0.08
C MET A 241 12.22 -26.25 1.39
N PRO A 242 13.57 -26.15 1.41
CA PRO A 242 14.33 -26.27 2.65
C PRO A 242 13.86 -25.27 3.70
N ALA A 243 13.95 -25.64 4.98
CA ALA A 243 13.62 -24.71 6.06
C ALA A 243 14.58 -23.52 6.07
N LEU A 244 14.06 -22.38 6.50
CA LEU A 244 14.78 -21.12 6.63
C LEU A 244 15.36 -21.03 8.05
N GLU A 245 16.68 -21.06 8.15
CA GLU A 245 17.40 -20.90 9.41
C GLU A 245 17.95 -19.48 9.53
N VAL A 246 17.89 -18.92 10.73
CA VAL A 246 18.50 -17.64 11.07
C VAL A 246 19.25 -17.75 12.38
N ARG A 247 20.49 -17.24 12.37
CA ARG A 247 21.29 -16.97 13.56
C ARG A 247 21.24 -15.48 13.81
N LEU A 248 20.54 -15.05 14.84
CA LEU A 248 20.19 -13.65 15.04
C LEU A 248 20.88 -13.11 16.28
N VAL A 249 21.66 -12.05 16.14
CA VAL A 249 22.11 -11.26 17.29
C VAL A 249 21.09 -10.16 17.54
N GLY A 250 20.62 -10.05 18.79
CA GLY A 250 19.71 -9.00 19.26
C GLY A 250 20.40 -8.12 20.29
N ARG A 251 20.30 -6.79 20.15
CA ARG A 251 20.89 -5.81 21.08
C ARG A 251 19.87 -4.74 21.48
N ARG A 252 19.81 -4.39 22.77
CA ARG A 252 18.93 -3.34 23.35
C ARG A 252 19.70 -2.13 23.89
N TRP A 253 19.43 -0.94 23.38
CA TRP A 253 19.90 0.32 23.97
C TRP A 253 18.77 1.01 24.72
N SER A 254 19.02 1.35 25.99
CA SER A 254 18.09 2.12 26.83
C SER A 254 18.53 3.58 26.87
N GLU A 255 17.75 4.45 26.25
CA GLU A 255 17.96 5.91 26.27
C GLU A 255 16.97 6.57 27.25
N PRO A 256 17.15 7.88 27.57
CA PRO A 256 16.25 8.58 28.49
C PRO A 256 14.79 8.63 28.01
N ASP A 257 14.59 8.84 26.71
CA ASP A 257 13.32 9.12 26.05
C ASP A 257 12.88 8.01 25.08
N ARG A 258 13.72 7.01 24.82
CA ARG A 258 13.38 5.87 23.97
C ARG A 258 14.13 4.60 24.33
N THR A 259 13.70 3.48 23.76
CA THR A 259 14.45 2.23 23.77
C THR A 259 14.61 1.75 22.33
N VAL A 260 15.82 1.33 21.97
CA VAL A 260 16.14 0.84 20.64
C VAL A 260 16.50 -0.63 20.71
N PHE A 261 15.87 -1.44 19.88
CA PHE A 261 16.29 -2.80 19.60
C PHE A 261 16.84 -2.87 18.19
N ALA A 262 17.90 -3.63 18.01
CA ALA A 262 18.38 -3.99 16.69
C ALA A 262 18.64 -5.49 16.63
N TRP A 263 18.37 -6.07 15.47
CA TRP A 263 18.66 -7.46 15.17
C TRP A 263 19.42 -7.60 13.86
N ARG A 264 20.40 -8.51 13.83
CA ARG A 264 21.17 -8.82 12.63
C ARG A 264 21.41 -10.31 12.49
N THR A 265 21.31 -10.83 11.26
CA THR A 265 21.78 -12.19 10.98
C THR A 265 23.30 -12.25 11.05
N VAL A 266 23.82 -13.26 11.75
CA VAL A 266 25.17 -13.82 11.60
C VAL A 266 25.16 -14.79 10.42
N VAL A 267 25.80 -14.41 9.31
CA VAL A 267 25.77 -15.16 8.04
C VAL A 267 26.54 -16.47 8.16
N GLU A 268 27.65 -16.47 8.89
CA GLU A 268 28.47 -17.65 9.12
C GLU A 268 28.98 -17.63 10.56
N ASP A 269 28.94 -18.77 11.22
CA ASP A 269 29.47 -18.94 12.58
C ASP A 269 30.40 -20.16 12.60
N LYS A 270 31.68 -19.91 12.89
CA LYS A 270 32.71 -20.96 12.87
C LYS A 270 32.65 -21.91 14.07
N LEU A 271 31.99 -21.50 15.16
CA LEU A 271 31.83 -22.32 16.36
C LEU A 271 30.53 -23.12 16.30
N ILE A 272 29.44 -22.49 15.83
CA ILE A 272 28.10 -23.10 15.74
C ILE A 272 27.56 -22.91 14.31
N PRO A 273 27.98 -23.75 13.35
CA PRO A 273 27.56 -23.62 11.95
C PRO A 273 26.03 -23.70 11.78
N HIS A 274 25.54 -23.16 10.67
CA HIS A 274 24.16 -23.40 10.21
C HIS A 274 24.01 -24.86 9.75
N ASP A 275 22.79 -25.38 9.76
CA ASP A 275 22.51 -26.70 9.19
C ASP A 275 22.71 -26.67 7.67
N ALA A 276 23.43 -27.65 7.13
CA ALA A 276 23.69 -27.74 5.70
C ALA A 276 22.41 -27.97 4.86
N ASN A 277 21.33 -28.44 5.49
CA ASN A 277 20.04 -28.69 4.86
C ASN A 277 19.08 -27.49 4.97
N HIS A 278 19.49 -26.38 5.56
CA HIS A 278 18.68 -25.17 5.66
C HIS A 278 19.21 -24.05 4.76
N VAL A 279 18.30 -23.18 4.32
CA VAL A 279 18.68 -21.92 3.68
C VAL A 279 18.86 -20.84 4.75
N VAL A 280 19.86 -19.97 4.60
CA VAL A 280 20.20 -18.99 5.63
C VAL A 280 19.54 -17.65 5.34
N GLU A 281 18.68 -17.18 6.23
CA GLU A 281 18.01 -15.88 6.09
C GLU A 281 18.97 -14.72 6.35
N LYS A 282 19.02 -13.73 5.46
CA LYS A 282 19.78 -12.50 5.67
C LYS A 282 18.83 -11.35 6.03
N ARG A 283 18.78 -11.00 7.32
CA ARG A 283 17.92 -9.96 7.86
C ARG A 283 18.71 -8.92 8.64
N VAL A 284 18.25 -7.67 8.54
CA VAL A 284 18.63 -6.56 9.41
C VAL A 284 17.34 -5.90 9.88
N SER A 285 17.18 -5.65 11.17
CA SER A 285 15.96 -5.06 11.72
C SER A 285 16.25 -4.09 12.85
N TRP A 286 15.40 -3.10 13.00
CA TRP A 286 15.43 -2.10 14.06
C TRP A 286 14.03 -1.91 14.60
N MET A 287 13.95 -1.59 15.88
CA MET A 287 12.72 -1.17 16.54
C MET A 287 13.03 -0.06 17.52
N THR A 288 12.26 1.02 17.48
CA THR A 288 12.35 2.11 18.44
C THR A 288 11.04 2.27 19.17
N ILE A 289 11.10 2.40 20.49
CA ILE A 289 9.93 2.64 21.34
C ILE A 289 10.19 3.97 22.04
N SER A 290 9.63 5.03 21.50
CA SER A 290 9.87 6.42 21.91
C SER A 290 8.76 6.91 22.82
N ARG A 291 9.10 7.63 23.88
CA ARG A 291 8.14 8.28 24.76
C ARG A 291 7.36 9.34 23.99
N ARG A 292 6.03 9.35 24.14
CA ARG A 292 5.19 10.48 23.71
C ARG A 292 4.63 11.21 24.92
N THR A 293 3.99 10.46 25.81
CA THR A 293 3.48 10.93 27.10
C THR A 293 3.90 9.94 28.18
N ASP A 294 3.44 10.12 29.41
CA ASP A 294 3.69 9.15 30.49
C ASP A 294 2.97 7.83 30.27
N GLU A 295 1.89 7.85 29.50
CA GLU A 295 0.99 6.72 29.26
C GLU A 295 1.00 6.24 27.80
N GLU A 296 1.67 6.97 26.91
CA GLU A 296 1.75 6.62 25.49
C GLU A 296 3.19 6.63 24.98
N CYS A 297 3.45 5.71 24.06
CA CYS A 297 4.69 5.63 23.32
C CYS A 297 4.43 5.48 21.82
N TYR A 298 5.41 5.82 21.01
CA TYR A 298 5.42 5.52 19.59
C TYR A 298 6.34 4.33 19.35
N ILE A 299 5.81 3.26 18.76
CA ILE A 299 6.62 2.14 18.29
C ILE A 299 6.86 2.28 16.79
N ALA A 300 8.12 2.23 16.37
CA ALA A 300 8.52 2.13 14.98
C ALA A 300 9.39 0.91 14.76
N VAL A 301 9.19 0.22 13.64
CA VAL A 301 9.92 -0.98 13.24
C VAL A 301 10.34 -0.81 11.80
N HIS A 302 11.60 -1.12 11.51
CA HIS A 302 12.07 -1.29 10.14
C HIS A 302 12.79 -2.62 10.01
N SER A 303 12.43 -3.42 9.02
CA SER A 303 13.06 -4.70 8.72
C SER A 303 13.43 -4.79 7.26
N LYS A 304 14.65 -5.20 6.99
CA LYS A 304 15.18 -5.47 5.66
C LYS A 304 15.59 -6.93 5.57
N VAL A 305 15.00 -7.66 4.64
CA VAL A 305 15.27 -9.07 4.39
C VAL A 305 15.77 -9.22 2.96
N SER A 306 17.00 -9.68 2.79
CA SER A 306 17.58 -9.96 1.47
C SER A 306 17.31 -11.40 1.05
N THR A 307 17.48 -11.70 -0.23
CA THR A 307 17.48 -13.08 -0.75
C THR A 307 18.29 -14.02 0.17
N PRO A 308 17.69 -15.11 0.68
CA PRO A 308 18.39 -16.11 1.49
C PRO A 308 19.63 -16.67 0.79
N ILE A 309 20.62 -17.06 1.60
CA ILE A 309 21.84 -17.71 1.12
C ILE A 309 21.55 -19.21 1.03
N PHE A 310 21.77 -19.78 -0.14
CA PHE A 310 21.70 -21.23 -0.37
C PHE A 310 23.10 -21.82 -0.16
N PRO A 311 23.28 -22.70 0.84
CA PRO A 311 24.50 -23.49 0.96
C PRO A 311 24.77 -24.28 -0.33
N ASP A 312 26.02 -24.64 -0.58
CA ASP A 312 26.43 -25.31 -1.82
C ASP A 312 25.63 -26.60 -2.10
N ALA A 313 25.24 -27.33 -1.05
CA ALA A 313 24.41 -28.53 -1.15
C ALA A 313 22.98 -28.27 -1.67
N LEU A 314 22.47 -27.04 -1.54
CA LEU A 314 21.09 -26.67 -1.87
C LEU A 314 20.98 -25.75 -3.09
N ARG A 315 22.09 -25.41 -3.74
CA ARG A 315 22.07 -24.54 -4.94
C ARG A 315 21.18 -25.08 -6.06
N SER A 316 21.06 -26.40 -6.20
CA SER A 316 20.19 -27.04 -7.19
C SER A 316 18.69 -26.90 -6.90
N LYS A 317 18.33 -26.59 -5.64
CA LYS A 317 16.95 -26.35 -5.20
C LYS A 317 16.58 -24.87 -5.20
N GLN A 318 17.44 -24.00 -5.73
CA GLN A 318 17.14 -22.57 -5.77
C GLN A 318 15.95 -22.33 -6.72
N PRO A 319 14.84 -21.75 -6.22
CA PRO A 319 13.66 -21.52 -7.04
C PRO A 319 13.90 -20.38 -8.03
N THR A 320 13.02 -20.27 -9.03
CA THR A 320 13.02 -19.16 -9.98
C THR A 320 12.93 -17.81 -9.28
N VAL A 321 13.60 -16.80 -9.86
CA VAL A 321 13.55 -15.42 -9.37
C VAL A 321 12.09 -14.96 -9.32
N GLY A 322 11.62 -14.52 -8.15
CA GLY A 322 10.23 -14.12 -7.91
C GLY A 322 9.48 -15.06 -6.97
N THR A 323 9.57 -16.39 -7.16
CA THR A 323 8.91 -17.38 -6.30
C THR A 323 9.40 -17.29 -4.85
N LEU A 324 10.72 -17.15 -4.68
CA LEU A 324 11.32 -16.95 -3.35
C LEU A 324 10.83 -15.66 -2.70
N THR A 325 10.64 -14.60 -3.49
CA THR A 325 10.14 -13.31 -3.00
C THR A 325 8.71 -13.45 -2.47
N GLU A 326 7.84 -14.17 -3.19
CA GLU A 326 6.46 -14.43 -2.77
C GLU A 326 6.41 -15.26 -1.48
N LEU A 327 7.22 -16.32 -1.39
CA LEU A 327 7.32 -17.15 -0.18
C LEU A 327 7.77 -16.32 1.03
N MET A 328 8.76 -15.45 0.86
CA MET A 328 9.26 -14.56 1.92
C MET A 328 8.23 -13.50 2.30
N LEU A 329 7.47 -12.94 1.34
CA LEU A 329 6.38 -12.00 1.61
C LEU A 329 5.25 -12.66 2.42
N LYS A 330 4.88 -13.90 2.07
CA LYS A 330 3.87 -14.67 2.80
C LYS A 330 4.33 -15.01 4.22
N LEU A 331 5.56 -15.48 4.37
CA LEU A 331 6.16 -15.72 5.69
C LEU A 331 6.20 -14.45 6.55
N HIS A 332 6.53 -13.30 5.95
CA HIS A 332 6.51 -12.01 6.65
C HIS A 332 5.09 -11.61 7.07
N HIS A 333 4.08 -11.84 6.22
CA HIS A 333 2.68 -11.56 6.55
C HIS A 333 2.21 -12.38 7.76
N ASP A 334 2.53 -13.68 7.79
CA ASP A 334 2.20 -14.57 8.90
C ASP A 334 2.90 -14.14 10.19
N ASN A 335 4.20 -13.84 10.11
CA ASN A 335 4.98 -13.34 11.24
C ASN A 335 4.47 -11.99 11.76
N THR A 336 4.05 -11.10 10.86
CA THR A 336 3.43 -9.82 11.23
C THR A 336 2.13 -10.04 12.01
N THR A 337 1.28 -10.94 11.53
CA THR A 337 0.00 -11.26 12.17
C THR A 337 0.23 -11.81 13.58
N LYS A 338 1.15 -12.78 13.72
CA LYS A 338 1.58 -13.32 15.02
C LYS A 338 2.08 -12.22 15.96
N TYR A 339 3.00 -11.39 15.49
CA TYR A 339 3.60 -10.32 16.30
C TYR A 339 2.57 -9.28 16.74
N THR A 340 1.71 -8.80 15.84
CA THR A 340 0.61 -7.88 16.22
C THR A 340 -0.35 -8.51 17.23
N GLY A 341 -0.59 -9.82 17.13
CA GLY A 341 -1.36 -10.58 18.11
C GLY A 341 -0.70 -10.57 19.49
N LEU A 342 0.60 -10.86 19.57
CA LEU A 342 1.38 -10.89 20.81
C LEU A 342 1.42 -9.52 21.50
N VAL A 343 1.72 -8.45 20.75
CA VAL A 343 1.70 -7.08 21.29
C VAL A 343 0.30 -6.71 21.78
N GLY A 344 -0.75 -7.09 21.03
CA GLY A 344 -2.13 -6.89 21.47
C GLY A 344 -2.48 -7.66 22.76
N GLN A 345 -2.03 -8.91 22.90
CA GLN A 345 -2.22 -9.71 24.12
C GLN A 345 -1.50 -9.10 25.32
N ALA A 346 -0.27 -8.64 25.13
CA ALA A 346 0.53 -7.97 26.14
C ALA A 346 -0.10 -6.68 26.65
N ILE A 347 -0.62 -5.85 25.74
CA ILE A 347 -1.39 -4.64 26.11
C ILE A 347 -2.61 -5.04 26.95
N ARG A 348 -3.38 -6.05 26.51
CA ARG A 348 -4.54 -6.54 27.26
C ARG A 348 -4.19 -7.05 28.66
N ALA A 349 -3.11 -7.84 28.80
CA ALA A 349 -2.66 -8.37 30.07
C ALA A 349 -2.27 -7.25 31.05
N LYS A 350 -1.52 -6.23 30.59
CA LYS A 350 -1.12 -5.11 31.43
C LYS A 350 -2.28 -4.20 31.83
N MET A 351 -3.25 -4.01 30.94
CA MET A 351 -4.49 -3.30 31.25
C MET A 351 -5.32 -4.05 32.31
N ALA A 352 -5.31 -5.39 32.31
CA ALA A 352 -5.97 -6.20 33.33
C ALA A 352 -5.30 -6.08 34.72
N GLU A 353 -3.97 -6.03 34.79
CA GLU A 353 -3.23 -5.83 36.05
C GLU A 353 -3.51 -4.46 36.70
N ARG A 354 -3.64 -3.40 35.89
CA ARG A 354 -4.07 -2.07 36.38
C ARG A 354 -5.50 -2.09 36.95
N GLY A 355 -6.38 -2.92 36.41
CA GLY A 355 -7.76 -3.09 36.91
C GLY A 355 -7.87 -3.86 38.23
N THR A 356 -6.86 -4.65 38.60
CA THR A 356 -6.84 -5.42 39.86
C THR A 356 -6.22 -4.69 41.05
N ALA A 357 -5.46 -3.61 40.82
CA ALA A 357 -4.71 -2.92 41.87
C ALA A 357 -5.51 -1.88 42.67
N ASP A 358 -6.67 -1.41 42.18
CA ASP A 358 -7.45 -0.37 42.86
C ASP A 358 -8.69 -0.94 43.57
N GLY A 359 -8.42 -1.73 44.60
CA GLY A 359 -9.42 -2.20 45.56
C GLY A 359 -9.73 -1.14 46.61
N ARG A 360 -10.29 0.02 46.24
CA ARG A 360 -10.91 0.92 47.23
C ARG A 360 -12.20 1.56 46.72
N ARG A 361 -13.29 1.05 47.30
CA ARG A 361 -14.67 1.50 47.15
C ARG A 361 -14.78 2.99 47.52
N VAL A 362 -15.08 3.86 46.54
CA VAL A 362 -15.62 5.21 46.79
C VAL A 362 -16.77 5.47 45.81
N SER A 363 -17.89 5.89 46.38
CA SER A 363 -19.11 6.28 45.68
C SER A 363 -18.96 7.64 44.99
N THR A 364 -19.57 7.74 43.80
CA THR A 364 -20.19 8.94 43.20
C THR A 364 -19.41 10.26 43.26
N THR A 365 -18.89 10.72 42.11
CA THR A 365 -19.50 11.76 41.24
C THR A 365 -18.41 12.25 40.25
N THR A 366 -18.82 12.56 39.01
CA THR A 366 -18.10 13.32 37.97
C THR A 366 -16.98 12.61 37.16
N GLY A 367 -17.39 12.08 36.00
CA GLY A 367 -16.71 12.22 34.68
C GLY A 367 -15.22 11.89 34.54
N SER A 368 -14.90 10.63 34.25
CA SER A 368 -13.71 10.20 33.49
C SER A 368 -14.14 9.26 32.35
N PRO A 369 -13.42 9.22 31.21
CA PRO A 369 -13.90 8.55 30.01
C PRO A 369 -13.95 7.03 30.24
N ALA A 370 -15.08 6.43 29.88
CA ALA A 370 -15.31 5.00 30.00
C ALA A 370 -14.22 4.21 29.24
N VAL A 371 -13.72 3.14 29.84
CA VAL A 371 -12.87 2.15 29.14
C VAL A 371 -13.69 1.57 28.00
N VAL A 372 -13.48 2.08 26.79
CA VAL A 372 -14.14 1.60 25.58
C VAL A 372 -13.61 0.20 25.30
N ARG A 373 -14.44 -0.83 25.49
CA ARG A 373 -14.11 -2.18 25.00
C ARG A 373 -14.28 -2.14 23.47
N GLU A 374 -13.52 -2.92 22.71
CA GLU A 374 -13.63 -2.89 21.25
C GLU A 374 -13.74 -4.32 20.71
N ASP A 375 -14.72 -4.54 19.83
CA ASP A 375 -14.89 -5.78 19.07
C ASP A 375 -15.20 -5.44 17.59
N LEU A 376 -15.02 -6.40 16.69
CA LEU A 376 -15.20 -6.25 15.26
C LEU A 376 -16.43 -7.00 14.75
N ALA A 377 -17.19 -6.38 13.86
CA ALA A 377 -18.27 -7.01 13.12
C ALA A 377 -18.12 -6.70 11.63
N THR A 378 -18.27 -7.68 10.74
CA THR A 378 -18.23 -7.44 9.29
C THR A 378 -19.52 -7.92 8.63
N PHE A 379 -20.16 -7.02 7.87
CA PHE A 379 -21.42 -7.28 7.18
C PHE A 379 -21.37 -6.86 5.70
N ALA A 380 -21.88 -7.71 4.82
CA ALA A 380 -22.15 -7.42 3.41
C ALA A 380 -23.67 -7.35 3.19
N ALA A 381 -24.16 -6.26 2.62
CA ALA A 381 -25.60 -6.00 2.52
C ALA A 381 -25.97 -5.20 1.25
N GLY A 382 -25.25 -5.43 0.15
CA GLY A 382 -25.34 -4.64 -1.08
C GLY A 382 -24.32 -3.50 -1.12
N CYS A 383 -24.62 -2.42 -1.85
CA CYS A 383 -23.74 -1.26 -1.97
C CYS A 383 -23.30 -0.73 -0.59
N PHE A 384 -22.01 -0.88 -0.30
CA PHE A 384 -21.43 -0.60 1.01
C PHE A 384 -21.54 0.86 1.49
N TRP A 385 -21.85 1.82 0.60
CA TRP A 385 -22.02 3.23 0.96
C TRP A 385 -23.20 3.43 1.89
N SER A 386 -24.34 2.84 1.53
CA SER A 386 -25.56 2.91 2.34
C SER A 386 -25.45 2.10 3.63
N VAL A 387 -24.72 0.98 3.57
CA VAL A 387 -24.48 0.11 4.73
C VAL A 387 -23.59 0.82 5.74
N GLN A 388 -22.52 1.48 5.30
CA GLN A 388 -21.63 2.23 6.18
C GLN A 388 -22.40 3.34 6.90
N LEU A 389 -23.18 4.14 6.17
CA LEU A 389 -23.96 5.23 6.78
C LEU A 389 -24.97 4.71 7.81
N ASN A 390 -25.59 3.56 7.57
CA ASN A 390 -26.50 2.93 8.52
C ASN A 390 -25.82 2.60 9.85
N PHE A 391 -24.60 2.05 9.81
CA PHE A 391 -23.84 1.70 11.02
C PHE A 391 -23.12 2.89 11.64
N GLN A 392 -22.70 3.88 10.84
CA GLN A 392 -22.16 5.15 11.34
C GLN A 392 -23.14 5.83 12.30
N ARG A 393 -24.45 5.73 12.05
CA ARG A 393 -25.49 6.33 12.91
C ARG A 393 -25.78 5.54 14.19
N VAL A 394 -25.21 4.37 14.38
CA VAL A 394 -25.50 3.52 15.54
C VAL A 394 -24.67 3.96 16.75
N PRO A 395 -25.27 4.36 17.89
CA PRO A 395 -24.55 4.61 19.13
C PRO A 395 -23.81 3.35 19.58
N GLY A 396 -22.56 3.50 20.02
CA GLY A 396 -21.68 2.37 20.36
C GLY A 396 -20.83 1.85 19.20
N VAL A 397 -21.14 2.21 17.94
CA VAL A 397 -20.18 2.04 16.84
C VAL A 397 -19.11 3.13 16.93
N LEU A 398 -17.85 2.72 17.00
CA LEU A 398 -16.69 3.59 17.15
C LEU A 398 -16.15 3.98 15.78
N GLU A 399 -15.95 2.99 14.90
CA GLU A 399 -15.40 3.16 13.56
C GLU A 399 -16.11 2.24 12.56
N SER A 400 -16.11 2.63 11.29
CA SER A 400 -16.69 1.84 10.21
C SER A 400 -15.91 2.08 8.92
N HIS A 401 -15.42 1.01 8.30
CA HIS A 401 -14.68 1.04 7.04
C HIS A 401 -15.41 0.20 5.99
N VAL A 402 -15.47 0.71 4.75
CA VAL A 402 -15.95 -0.08 3.60
C VAL A 402 -14.78 -0.80 2.94
N GLY A 403 -15.04 -1.97 2.36
CA GLY A 403 -13.99 -2.81 1.80
C GLY A 403 -14.51 -4.06 1.10
N TYR A 404 -13.57 -4.91 0.73
CA TYR A 404 -13.77 -6.14 -0.02
C TYR A 404 -13.33 -7.33 0.83
N ILE A 405 -14.15 -8.37 0.91
CA ILE A 405 -13.85 -9.55 1.74
C ILE A 405 -14.43 -10.83 1.14
N ASN A 406 -13.89 -11.97 1.56
CA ASN A 406 -14.38 -13.31 1.23
C ASN A 406 -14.40 -13.59 -0.29
N GLY A 407 -13.42 -13.04 -1.01
CA GLY A 407 -13.07 -13.39 -2.40
C GLY A 407 -11.68 -14.05 -2.49
N THR A 408 -11.28 -14.42 -3.70
CA THR A 408 -10.06 -15.21 -3.95
C THR A 408 -8.86 -14.36 -4.35
N GLU A 409 -9.07 -13.15 -4.86
CA GLU A 409 -7.99 -12.27 -5.31
C GLU A 409 -7.33 -11.50 -4.15
N ALA A 410 -6.00 -11.45 -4.12
CA ALA A 410 -5.27 -10.63 -3.15
C ALA A 410 -5.22 -9.16 -3.59
N ASN A 411 -5.45 -8.23 -2.66
CA ASN A 411 -5.45 -6.78 -2.89
C ASN A 411 -6.38 -6.35 -4.06
N PRO A 412 -7.69 -6.69 -4.01
CA PRO A 412 -8.64 -6.29 -5.04
C PRO A 412 -8.78 -4.77 -5.11
N THR A 413 -8.93 -4.23 -6.32
CA THR A 413 -9.35 -2.84 -6.55
C THR A 413 -10.82 -2.79 -6.89
N TYR A 414 -11.49 -1.65 -6.70
CA TYR A 414 -12.90 -1.48 -7.03
C TYR A 414 -13.20 -1.92 -8.48
N VAL A 415 -12.36 -1.48 -9.43
CA VAL A 415 -12.50 -1.81 -10.85
C VAL A 415 -12.51 -3.31 -11.09
N LYS A 416 -11.67 -4.07 -10.38
CA LYS A 416 -11.64 -5.53 -10.48
C LYS A 416 -12.85 -6.16 -9.81
N VAL A 417 -13.25 -5.69 -8.63
CA VAL A 417 -14.45 -6.21 -7.94
C VAL A 417 -15.70 -6.02 -8.80
N CYS A 418 -15.80 -4.91 -9.51
CA CYS A 418 -16.89 -4.64 -10.45
C CYS A 418 -16.97 -5.63 -11.63
N THR A 419 -15.93 -6.39 -11.96
CA THR A 419 -16.02 -7.44 -12.98
C THR A 419 -16.78 -8.67 -12.48
N GLY A 420 -16.91 -8.84 -11.16
CA GLY A 420 -17.53 -10.00 -10.52
C GLY A 420 -16.63 -11.24 -10.47
N GLU A 421 -15.44 -11.20 -11.06
CA GLU A 421 -14.53 -12.36 -11.18
C GLU A 421 -13.73 -12.62 -9.90
N THR A 422 -13.58 -11.61 -9.04
CA THR A 422 -12.72 -11.68 -7.84
C THR A 422 -13.35 -12.48 -6.69
N GLY A 423 -14.66 -12.71 -6.75
CA GLY A 423 -15.46 -13.35 -5.69
C GLY A 423 -15.66 -12.51 -4.43
N HIS A 424 -15.07 -11.31 -4.33
CA HIS A 424 -15.21 -10.47 -3.13
C HIS A 424 -16.62 -9.93 -2.96
N ALA A 425 -17.07 -9.78 -1.71
CA ALA A 425 -18.24 -8.99 -1.34
C ALA A 425 -17.84 -7.56 -0.98
N GLU A 426 -18.65 -6.59 -1.37
CA GLU A 426 -18.68 -5.28 -0.74
C GLU A 426 -19.21 -5.42 0.68
N ALA A 427 -18.39 -5.05 1.65
CA ALA A 427 -18.68 -5.21 3.05
C ALA A 427 -18.27 -3.99 3.86
N VAL A 428 -18.85 -3.88 5.06
CA VAL A 428 -18.50 -2.89 6.07
C VAL A 428 -17.91 -3.62 7.27
N GLN A 429 -16.68 -3.28 7.64
CA GLN A 429 -16.08 -3.67 8.90
C GLN A 429 -16.33 -2.58 9.93
N ILE A 430 -16.91 -2.97 11.05
CA ILE A 430 -17.37 -2.10 12.13
C ILE A 430 -16.57 -2.43 13.37
N LYS A 431 -16.00 -1.39 13.98
CA LYS A 431 -15.44 -1.45 15.32
C LYS A 431 -16.48 -0.89 16.29
N PHE A 432 -16.90 -1.67 17.27
CA PHE A 432 -17.95 -1.27 18.20
C PHE A 432 -17.58 -1.55 19.65
N ASP A 433 -18.22 -0.82 20.56
CA ASP A 433 -18.08 -1.04 21.99
C ASP A 433 -19.13 -2.02 22.51
N PRO A 434 -18.77 -3.27 22.86
CA PRO A 434 -19.71 -4.26 23.36
C PRO A 434 -20.34 -3.88 24.70
N SER A 435 -19.80 -2.89 25.42
CA SER A 435 -20.43 -2.34 26.63
C SER A 435 -21.56 -1.35 26.33
N VAL A 436 -21.59 -0.77 25.12
CA VAL A 436 -22.61 0.20 24.68
C VAL A 436 -23.61 -0.44 23.72
N ILE A 437 -23.14 -1.30 22.80
CA ILE A 437 -23.99 -2.02 21.85
C ILE A 437 -23.57 -3.48 21.72
N SER A 438 -24.53 -4.40 21.82
CA SER A 438 -24.27 -5.82 21.64
C SER A 438 -24.16 -6.19 20.15
N TYR A 439 -23.45 -7.29 19.87
CA TYR A 439 -23.42 -7.88 18.53
C TYR A 439 -24.82 -8.27 18.03
N ASP A 440 -25.71 -8.74 18.91
CA ASP A 440 -27.11 -9.06 18.55
C ASP A 440 -27.88 -7.82 18.08
N ALA A 441 -27.64 -6.64 18.68
CA ALA A 441 -28.24 -5.39 18.22
C ALA A 441 -27.68 -4.94 16.86
N LEU A 442 -26.40 -5.20 16.58
CA LEU A 442 -25.83 -4.99 15.24
C LEU A 442 -26.43 -5.94 14.21
N LEU A 443 -26.71 -7.20 14.57
CA LEU A 443 -27.41 -8.16 13.73
C LEU A 443 -28.85 -7.71 13.45
N ASP A 444 -29.60 -7.29 14.47
CA ASP A 444 -30.95 -6.74 14.31
C ASP A 444 -30.95 -5.53 13.36
N LYS A 445 -29.94 -4.65 13.48
CA LYS A 445 -29.73 -3.54 12.54
C LYS A 445 -29.43 -4.06 11.13
N PHE A 446 -28.53 -5.03 10.96
CA PHE A 446 -28.20 -5.64 9.68
C PHE A 446 -29.44 -6.19 8.96
N TRP A 447 -30.31 -6.92 9.65
CA TRP A 447 -31.54 -7.47 9.08
C TRP A 447 -32.54 -6.38 8.65
N SER A 448 -32.50 -5.20 9.27
CA SER A 448 -33.42 -4.09 9.00
C SER A 448 -33.07 -3.23 7.78
N ILE A 449 -31.83 -3.27 7.29
CA ILE A 449 -31.32 -2.26 6.32
C ILE A 449 -31.27 -2.73 4.87
N HIS A 450 -31.56 -4.01 4.60
CA HIS A 450 -31.41 -4.61 3.27
C HIS A 450 -32.41 -5.77 3.07
N ASP A 451 -32.64 -6.22 1.83
CA ASP A 451 -33.37 -7.47 1.57
C ASP A 451 -32.38 -8.66 1.63
N PRO A 452 -32.46 -9.56 2.62
CA PRO A 452 -31.56 -10.70 2.77
C PRO A 452 -32.01 -11.94 1.99
N THR A 453 -33.04 -11.82 1.14
CA THR A 453 -33.65 -12.93 0.38
C THR A 453 -33.27 -12.92 -1.11
N THR A 454 -32.50 -11.92 -1.56
CA THR A 454 -31.98 -11.79 -2.92
C THR A 454 -30.57 -12.35 -3.04
N ILE A 455 -30.39 -13.32 -3.93
CA ILE A 455 -29.07 -13.94 -4.19
C ILE A 455 -28.25 -12.98 -5.06
N ASN A 456 -27.04 -12.62 -4.62
CA ASN A 456 -26.07 -11.82 -5.38
C ASN A 456 -26.68 -10.54 -5.99
N GLN A 457 -27.56 -9.89 -5.22
CA GLN A 457 -28.24 -8.69 -5.64
C GLN A 457 -28.73 -7.93 -4.42
N GLN A 458 -28.66 -6.60 -4.47
CA GLN A 458 -29.40 -5.74 -3.57
C GLN A 458 -30.04 -4.59 -4.34
N LYS A 459 -31.38 -4.49 -4.30
CA LYS A 459 -32.14 -3.54 -5.11
C LYS A 459 -31.72 -3.63 -6.60
N ASN A 460 -31.18 -2.55 -7.16
CA ASN A 460 -30.74 -2.46 -8.56
C ASN A 460 -29.27 -2.88 -8.75
N ASP A 461 -28.51 -3.09 -7.66
CA ASP A 461 -27.12 -3.52 -7.71
C ASP A 461 -27.07 -5.04 -7.85
N VAL A 462 -26.70 -5.53 -9.04
CA VAL A 462 -26.67 -6.96 -9.38
C VAL A 462 -25.23 -7.42 -9.52
N GLY A 463 -24.87 -8.48 -8.81
CA GLY A 463 -23.52 -9.05 -8.82
C GLY A 463 -23.16 -9.75 -7.52
N THR A 464 -22.23 -10.69 -7.60
CA THR A 464 -21.74 -11.46 -6.43
C THR A 464 -21.16 -10.57 -5.35
N GLN A 465 -20.65 -9.39 -5.73
CA GLN A 465 -20.15 -8.38 -4.80
C GLN A 465 -21.23 -7.74 -3.93
N TYR A 466 -22.50 -7.78 -4.35
CA TYR A 466 -23.63 -7.18 -3.62
C TYR A 466 -24.42 -8.17 -2.78
N ARG A 467 -23.88 -9.38 -2.57
CA ARG A 467 -24.55 -10.43 -1.79
C ARG A 467 -24.73 -10.04 -0.32
N SER A 468 -25.72 -10.67 0.32
CA SER A 468 -25.92 -10.60 1.76
C SER A 468 -25.00 -11.58 2.49
N GLY A 469 -24.19 -11.09 3.43
CA GLY A 469 -23.22 -11.91 4.16
C GLY A 469 -22.91 -11.38 5.57
N ILE A 470 -22.75 -12.31 6.50
CA ILE A 470 -22.25 -12.07 7.87
C ILE A 470 -20.93 -12.80 8.02
N TYR A 471 -19.86 -12.03 8.25
CA TYR A 471 -18.51 -12.59 8.38
C TYR A 471 -18.05 -12.49 9.84
N TYR A 472 -18.05 -13.63 10.53
CA TYR A 472 -17.82 -13.69 11.97
C TYR A 472 -16.33 -13.71 12.32
N HIS A 473 -15.97 -13.03 13.42
CA HIS A 473 -14.60 -12.95 13.94
C HIS A 473 -14.35 -13.88 15.14
N SER A 474 -15.39 -14.53 15.66
CA SER A 474 -15.31 -15.52 16.74
C SER A 474 -16.44 -16.55 16.65
N GLU A 475 -16.28 -17.70 17.31
CA GLU A 475 -17.34 -18.71 17.39
C GLU A 475 -18.59 -18.21 18.14
N THR A 476 -18.42 -17.28 19.09
CA THR A 476 -19.56 -16.61 19.75
C THR A 476 -20.38 -15.80 18.74
N GLN A 477 -19.72 -15.03 17.87
CA GLN A 477 -20.43 -14.29 16.81
C GLN A 477 -21.11 -15.22 15.81
N LYS A 478 -20.46 -16.34 15.45
CA LYS A 478 -21.08 -17.36 14.59
C LYS A 478 -22.37 -17.90 15.18
N ALA A 479 -22.36 -18.30 16.45
CA ALA A 479 -23.54 -18.80 17.14
C ALA A 479 -24.68 -17.75 17.17
N LEU A 480 -24.35 -16.50 17.50
CA LEU A 480 -25.31 -15.39 17.49
C LEU A 480 -25.84 -15.06 16.09
N ALA A 481 -25.00 -15.13 15.05
CA ALA A 481 -25.41 -14.91 13.67
C ALA A 481 -26.39 -16.00 13.18
N ILE A 482 -26.13 -17.27 13.51
CA ILE A 482 -27.03 -18.38 13.16
C ILE A 482 -28.37 -18.26 13.89
N ALA A 483 -28.34 -17.93 15.18
CA ALA A 483 -29.53 -17.70 15.97
C ALA A 483 -30.34 -16.51 15.43
N SER A 484 -29.68 -15.39 15.10
CA SER A 484 -30.35 -14.20 14.58
C SER A 484 -30.93 -14.41 13.18
N LYS A 485 -30.29 -15.18 12.31
CA LYS A 485 -30.86 -15.59 11.01
C LYS A 485 -32.17 -16.35 11.19
N SER A 486 -32.21 -17.28 12.14
CA SER A 486 -33.43 -18.04 12.47
C SER A 486 -34.52 -17.14 13.08
N LYS A 487 -34.13 -16.21 13.96
CA LYS A 487 -35.01 -15.18 14.56
C LYS A 487 -35.59 -14.22 13.52
N ALA A 488 -34.81 -13.87 12.49
CA ALA A 488 -35.20 -12.92 11.44
C ALA A 488 -36.08 -13.56 10.34
N GLN A 489 -35.93 -14.87 10.08
CA GLN A 489 -36.63 -15.56 8.99
C GLN A 489 -38.16 -15.33 8.95
N PRO A 490 -38.91 -15.32 10.06
CA PRO A 490 -40.36 -15.06 10.03
C PRO A 490 -40.75 -13.67 9.50
N ASN A 491 -39.83 -12.69 9.51
CA ASN A 491 -40.09 -11.35 8.99
C ASN A 491 -39.97 -11.28 7.46
N PHE A 492 -39.53 -12.36 6.80
CA PHE A 492 -39.33 -12.42 5.36
C PHE A 492 -40.12 -13.58 4.75
N GLN A 493 -40.90 -13.30 3.70
CA GLN A 493 -41.70 -14.32 3.00
C GLN A 493 -40.84 -15.34 2.27
N ARG A 494 -39.68 -14.90 1.76
CA ARG A 494 -38.73 -15.76 1.05
C ARG A 494 -37.64 -16.26 2.02
N PRO A 495 -37.04 -17.43 1.78
CA PRO A 495 -35.91 -17.91 2.57
C PRO A 495 -34.75 -16.91 2.57
N ILE A 496 -34.14 -16.70 3.74
CA ILE A 496 -32.94 -15.87 3.90
C ILE A 496 -31.74 -16.57 3.27
N VAL A 497 -31.14 -15.93 2.28
CA VAL A 497 -29.97 -16.45 1.53
C VAL A 497 -28.64 -15.93 2.05
N THR A 498 -28.66 -15.09 3.09
CA THR A 498 -27.45 -14.56 3.74
C THR A 498 -26.47 -15.67 4.09
N GLU A 499 -25.24 -15.52 3.61
CA GLU A 499 -24.14 -16.41 3.97
C GLU A 499 -23.61 -16.08 5.38
N ILE A 500 -23.25 -17.11 6.14
CA ILE A 500 -22.58 -16.95 7.45
C ILE A 500 -21.28 -17.73 7.37
N ALA A 501 -20.17 -17.00 7.30
CA ALA A 501 -18.84 -17.56 7.04
C ALA A 501 -17.79 -16.92 7.94
N PRO A 502 -16.64 -17.56 8.20
CA PRO A 502 -15.55 -16.91 8.92
C PRO A 502 -15.06 -15.70 8.14
N ALA A 503 -14.72 -14.62 8.85
CA ALA A 503 -14.10 -13.45 8.25
C ALA A 503 -12.71 -13.78 7.70
N GLN A 504 -12.53 -13.57 6.39
CA GLN A 504 -11.21 -13.61 5.75
C GLN A 504 -10.52 -12.24 5.84
N ILE A 505 -9.42 -12.07 5.11
CA ILE A 505 -8.72 -10.79 5.02
C ILE A 505 -9.67 -9.73 4.46
N PHE A 506 -9.89 -8.66 5.23
CA PHE A 506 -10.66 -7.49 4.81
C PHE A 506 -9.74 -6.49 4.12
N PHE A 507 -9.97 -6.25 2.83
CA PHE A 507 -9.24 -5.25 2.06
C PHE A 507 -10.01 -3.94 2.09
N VAL A 508 -9.48 -2.95 2.81
CA VAL A 508 -10.08 -1.61 2.89
C VAL A 508 -10.18 -1.02 1.49
N ALA A 509 -11.37 -0.61 1.09
CA ALA A 509 -11.60 0.02 -0.21
C ALA A 509 -10.96 1.42 -0.25
N GLU A 510 -10.77 1.92 -1.46
CA GLU A 510 -10.15 3.20 -1.74
C GLU A 510 -10.80 4.37 -0.97
N GLU A 511 -10.02 5.39 -0.60
CA GLU A 511 -10.47 6.48 0.28
C GLU A 511 -11.70 7.24 -0.24
N TYR A 512 -11.90 7.27 -1.56
CA TYR A 512 -13.08 7.90 -2.17
C TYR A 512 -14.39 7.15 -1.86
N HIS A 513 -14.33 5.85 -1.53
CA HIS A 513 -15.50 5.09 -1.07
C HIS A 513 -15.78 5.26 0.42
N GLN A 514 -14.78 5.61 1.22
CA GLN A 514 -14.93 5.79 2.66
C GLN A 514 -15.82 7.00 2.95
N ARG A 515 -16.87 6.78 3.75
CA ARG A 515 -17.84 7.81 4.17
C ARG A 515 -18.46 8.55 2.98
N TYR A 516 -18.67 7.86 1.86
CA TYR A 516 -19.11 8.46 0.60
C TYR A 516 -20.40 9.30 0.73
N LEU A 517 -21.46 8.74 1.35
CA LEU A 517 -22.73 9.45 1.52
C LEU A 517 -22.66 10.60 2.53
N GLU A 518 -21.82 10.48 3.56
CA GLU A 518 -21.56 11.56 4.51
C GLU A 518 -20.82 12.72 3.81
N LYS A 519 -19.78 12.40 3.03
CA LYS A 519 -19.08 13.37 2.16
C LYS A 519 -20.03 14.00 1.12
N GLY A 520 -21.04 13.24 0.67
CA GLY A 520 -22.12 13.69 -0.21
C GLY A 520 -23.25 14.48 0.46
N GLY A 521 -23.19 14.72 1.78
CA GLY A 521 -24.12 15.60 2.50
C GLY A 521 -25.24 14.90 3.29
N GLN A 522 -25.25 13.57 3.38
CA GLN A 522 -26.20 12.87 4.24
C GLN A 522 -25.68 12.80 5.69
N CYS A 523 -26.54 13.11 6.66
CA CYS A 523 -26.17 13.17 8.08
C CYS A 523 -25.69 11.81 8.60
N ALA A 524 -24.52 11.74 9.23
CA ALA A 524 -23.98 10.54 9.89
C ALA A 524 -24.07 10.58 11.43
N ARG A 525 -24.76 11.58 11.99
CA ARG A 525 -24.87 11.77 13.45
C ARG A 525 -25.48 10.53 14.11
N LYS A 526 -24.90 10.11 15.24
CA LYS A 526 -25.43 9.03 16.08
C LYS A 526 -26.90 9.27 16.43
N GLY A 527 -27.74 8.27 16.16
CA GLY A 527 -29.18 8.32 16.37
C GLY A 527 -30.00 8.99 15.26
N SER A 528 -29.40 9.47 14.16
CA SER A 528 -30.17 10.00 13.03
C SER A 528 -31.09 8.93 12.42
N THR A 529 -32.36 9.30 12.23
CA THR A 529 -33.39 8.46 11.60
C THR A 529 -33.74 8.93 10.18
N ASP A 530 -32.94 9.85 9.60
CA ASP A 530 -33.21 10.39 8.27
C ASP A 530 -33.17 9.27 7.22
N THR A 531 -34.01 9.36 6.19
CA THR A 531 -34.01 8.33 5.14
C THR A 531 -32.67 8.35 4.39
N ILE A 532 -32.00 7.20 4.30
CA ILE A 532 -30.73 7.06 3.57
C ILE A 532 -31.03 6.86 2.08
N ARG A 533 -30.47 7.73 1.24
CA ARG A 533 -30.51 7.60 -0.22
C ARG A 533 -29.25 6.86 -0.68
N CYS A 534 -29.40 5.78 -1.44
CA CYS A 534 -28.31 4.85 -1.72
C CYS A 534 -27.08 5.47 -2.40
N TYR A 535 -27.24 6.54 -3.18
CA TYR A 535 -26.15 7.12 -3.99
C TYR A 535 -25.96 8.64 -3.83
N GLY A 536 -26.66 9.27 -2.88
CA GLY A 536 -26.63 10.73 -2.70
C GLY A 536 -27.97 11.31 -2.30
#